data_AF-K4LDP7-F1
#
_entry.id   AF-K4LDP7-F1
#
_cell.length_a   1.000
_cell.length_b   1.000
_cell.length_c   1.000
_cell.angle_alpha   90.00
_cell.angle_beta   90.00
_cell.angle_gamma   90.00
#
_symmetry.space_group_name_H-M   'P 1'
#
loop_
_entity.id
_entity.type
_entity.pdbx_description
1 polymer ?
#
loop_
_entity_poly.entity_id
_entity_poly.type
_entity_poly.pdbx_seq_one_letter_code
_entity_poly.pdbx_strand_id
1 'polypeptide(L)' 'MSLGKDKKQNTVVPPGVCLPWEEKRPDFGEILGKEEIIKSEWENLDAFAYIYLWWWVQR' A
#
# COMPACT_ATOMS: atom_id res chain seq x y z
N MET A 1 3.18 -4.08 25.85
CA MET A 1 3.40 -3.51 24.50
C MET A 1 2.29 -4.02 23.60
N SER A 2 1.35 -3.15 23.24
CA SER A 2 0.13 -3.52 22.52
C SER A 2 0.44 -4.16 21.18
N LEU A 3 -0.13 -5.35 20.96
CA LEU A 3 -0.09 -6.10 19.71
C LEU A 3 -0.44 -5.18 18.53
N GLY A 4 0.52 -5.02 17.61
CA GLY A 4 0.27 -4.43 16.29
C GLY A 4 -0.81 -5.25 15.60
N LYS A 5 -1.81 -4.58 15.05
CA LYS A 5 -2.98 -5.22 14.42
C LYS A 5 -2.54 -5.98 13.17
N ASP A 6 -2.36 -7.30 13.29
CA ASP A 6 -2.32 -8.23 12.17
C ASP A 6 -3.71 -8.33 11.54
N LYS A 7 -4.12 -7.32 10.76
CA LYS A 7 -5.26 -7.45 9.86
C LYS A 7 -4.78 -8.11 8.57
N LYS A 8 -4.60 -9.42 8.62
CA LYS A 8 -4.35 -10.25 7.43
C LYS A 8 -5.66 -10.42 6.67
N GLN A 9 -6.11 -9.40 5.96
CA GLN A 9 -7.23 -9.52 5.02
C GLN A 9 -6.68 -10.22 3.78
N ASN A 10 -7.04 -11.48 3.57
CA ASN A 10 -6.66 -12.27 2.40
C ASN A 10 -7.48 -11.81 1.18
N THR A 11 -7.22 -10.58 0.73
CA THR A 11 -7.69 -10.06 -0.55
C THR A 11 -6.67 -10.52 -1.59
N VAL A 12 -7.15 -11.06 -2.71
CA VAL A 12 -6.27 -11.38 -3.84
C VAL A 12 -5.72 -10.06 -4.35
N VAL A 13 -4.52 -9.71 -3.89
CA VAL A 13 -3.84 -8.48 -4.28
C VAL A 13 -3.46 -8.61 -5.75
N PRO A 14 -3.85 -7.66 -6.62
CA PRO A 14 -3.46 -7.73 -8.02
C PRO A 14 -1.93 -7.73 -8.15
N PRO A 15 -1.38 -8.42 -9.17
CA PRO A 15 0.06 -8.43 -9.40
C PRO A 15 0.54 -7.00 -9.66
N GLY A 16 1.58 -6.57 -8.95
CA GLY A 16 2.09 -5.20 -9.01
C GLY A 16 1.68 -4.30 -7.84
N VAL A 17 0.80 -4.79 -6.94
CA VAL A 17 0.34 -4.03 -5.77
C VAL A 17 0.78 -4.76 -4.49
N CYS A 18 1.45 -4.04 -3.59
CA CYS A 18 1.83 -4.54 -2.26
C CYS A 18 0.79 -4.14 -1.21
N LEU A 19 0.30 -2.90 -1.25
CA LEU A 19 -0.67 -2.35 -0.30
C LEU A 19 -1.74 -1.52 -1.04
N PRO A 20 -2.96 -2.08 -1.22
CA PRO A 20 -4.06 -1.38 -1.87
C PRO A 20 -4.39 -0.05 -1.18
N TRP A 21 -4.76 0.96 -1.98
CA TRP A 21 -5.19 2.26 -1.46
C TRP A 21 -6.32 2.13 -0.42
N GLU A 22 -7.26 1.20 -0.61
CA GLU A 22 -8.37 0.97 0.33
C GLU A 22 -7.90 0.57 1.73
N GLU A 23 -6.80 -0.16 1.84
CA GLU A 23 -6.20 -0.54 3.13
C GLU A 23 -5.42 0.61 3.75
N LYS A 24 -4.85 1.50 2.90
CA LYS A 24 -4.00 2.59 3.36
C LYS A 24 -4.72 3.90 3.64
N ARG A 25 -5.79 4.19 2.91
CA ARG A 25 -6.68 5.35 3.10
C ARG A 25 -7.08 5.58 4.56
N PRO A 26 -7.54 4.59 5.35
CA PRO A 26 -7.91 4.82 6.74
C PRO A 26 -6.74 5.25 7.65
N ASP A 27 -5.49 4.96 7.26
CA ASP A 27 -4.31 5.39 8.02
C ASP A 27 -3.94 6.86 7.77
N PHE A 28 -4.36 7.45 6.64
CA PHE A 28 -4.07 8.84 6.30
C PHE A 28 -4.91 9.86 7.09
N GLY A 29 -6.01 9.42 7.72
CA GLY A 29 -6.89 10.31 8.49
C GLY A 29 -7.67 11.29 7.61
N GLU A 30 -7.80 12.54 8.05
CA GLU A 30 -8.51 13.59 7.30
C GLU A 30 -7.61 14.19 6.23
N ILE A 31 -7.90 13.87 4.97
CA ILE A 31 -7.18 14.42 3.82
C ILE A 31 -7.71 15.83 3.54
N LEU A 32 -6.94 16.85 3.91
CA LEU A 32 -7.25 18.27 3.66
C LEU A 32 -7.02 18.71 2.20
N GLY A 33 -6.39 17.85 1.38
CA GLY A 33 -6.05 18.10 -0.02
C GLY A 33 -6.92 17.31 -1.01
N LYS A 34 -6.48 17.28 -2.28
CA LYS A 34 -7.12 16.45 -3.32
C LYS A 34 -6.73 14.99 -3.13
N GLU A 35 -7.67 14.17 -2.67
CA GLU A 35 -7.48 12.72 -2.45
C GLU A 35 -6.98 11.99 -3.70
N GLU A 36 -7.42 12.41 -4.89
CA GLU A 36 -7.00 11.88 -6.20
C GLU A 36 -5.47 11.92 -6.39
N ILE A 37 -4.82 13.01 -5.96
CA ILE A 37 -3.37 13.17 -6.12
C ILE A 37 -2.65 12.20 -5.19
N ILE A 38 -3.09 12.12 -3.93
CA ILE A 38 -2.47 11.26 -2.92
C ILE A 38 -2.63 9.79 -3.32
N LYS A 39 -3.81 9.41 -3.80
CA LYS A 39 -4.05 8.08 -4.33
C LYS A 39 -3.09 7.75 -5.48
N SER A 40 -2.95 8.65 -6.45
CA SER A 40 -2.08 8.42 -7.61
C SER A 40 -0.60 8.30 -7.22
N GLU A 41 -0.13 9.13 -6.29
CA GLU A 41 1.24 9.09 -5.78
C GLU A 41 1.49 7.82 -4.96
N TRP A 42 0.51 7.41 -4.16
CA TRP A 42 0.58 6.15 -3.40
C TRP A 42 0.68 4.94 -4.34
N GLU A 43 -0.17 4.86 -5.37
CA GLU A 43 -0.14 3.77 -6.35
C GLU A 43 1.21 3.71 -7.09
N ASN A 44 1.80 4.87 -7.42
CA ASN A 44 3.15 4.93 -8.00
C ASN A 44 4.23 4.41 -7.03
N LEU A 45 4.20 4.86 -5.77
CA LEU A 45 5.14 4.41 -4.73
C LEU A 45 5.02 2.91 -4.46
N ASP A 46 3.81 2.39 -4.40
CA ASP A 46 3.53 0.97 -4.17
C ASP A 46 4.07 0.09 -5.31
N ALA A 47 3.93 0.53 -6.57
CA ALA A 47 4.52 -0.16 -7.72
C ALA A 47 6.06 -0.21 -7.64
N PHE A 48 6.71 0.88 -7.22
CA PHE A 48 8.16 0.88 -6.99
C PHE A 48 8.57 -0.05 -5.86
N ALA A 49 7.82 -0.07 -4.76
CA ALA A 49 8.05 -0.99 -3.64
C ALA A 49 7.91 -2.45 -4.09
N TYR A 50 6.89 -2.78 -4.88
CA TYR A 50 6.69 -4.12 -5.45
C TYR A 50 7.89 -4.57 -6.28
N ILE A 51 8.37 -3.72 -7.19
CA ILE A 51 9.54 -4.02 -8.03
C ILE A 51 10.79 -4.19 -7.17
N TYR A 52 10.99 -3.32 -6.19
CA TYR A 52 12.13 -3.38 -5.27
C TYR A 52 12.15 -4.70 -4.48
N LEU A 53 11.01 -5.13 -3.93
CA LEU A 53 10.90 -6.40 -3.22
C LEU A 53 11.17 -7.59 -4.14
N TRP A 54 10.62 -7.57 -5.36
CA TRP A 54 10.88 -8.61 -6.35
C TRP A 54 12.35 -8.68 -6.75
N TRP A 55 13.04 -7.54 -6.81
CA TRP A 55 14.45 -7.48 -7.14
C TRP A 55 15.32 -8.25 -6.13
N TRP A 56 14.87 -8.34 -4.87
CA TRP A 56 15.55 -9.11 -3.83
C TRP A 56 15.32 -10.62 -3.93
N VAL A 57 14.15 -11.05 -4.42
CA VAL A 57 13.80 -12.48 -4.54
C VAL A 57 14.58 -13.16 -5.67
N GLN A 58 14.91 -12.42 -6.74
CA GLN A 58 15.60 -12.96 -7.91
C GLN A 58 17.13 -13.01 -7.79
N ARG A 59 17.70 -12.72 -6.62
CA ARG A 59 19.14 -12.76 -6.34
C ARG A 59 19.51 -14.04 -5.57
#